data_AF-I1JE74-F1
#
_entry.id   AF-I1JE74-F1
#
_cell.length_a   1.000
_cell.length_b   1.000
_cell.length_c   1.000
_cell.angle_alpha   90.00
_cell.angle_beta   90.00
_cell.angle_gamma   90.00
#
_symmetry.space_group_name_H-M   'P 1'
#
loop_
_entity.id
_entity.type
_entity.pdbx_description
1 polymer ?
#
loop_
_entity_poly.entity_id
_entity_poly.type
_entity_poly.pdbx_seq_one_letter_code
_entity_poly.pdbx_strand_id
1 'polypeptide(L)'
;MSFMRGDFLSRTRKLVKGLAKAQPAWLKAMEQAPPATFPRSAGKIPTITLPEDVYVKKFYKKYPESKSHDAIKFHAFDPPPSRVFALRVLELKEQGISEEQAMAIADMEYLTEKKTKKKAYTRLKEIARLQGKRLPQNPYPSAIKEIQAEERKYVRDRFFNPKMLEIVEKQKAEAAAERLSRGGDW
;
A
#
# COMPACT_ATOMS: atom_id res chain seq x y z
N MET A 1 32.16 -44.36 -2.36
CA MET A 1 32.12 -42.89 -2.62
C MET A 1 31.03 -42.59 -3.63
N SER A 2 29.89 -41.99 -3.24
CA SER A 2 28.85 -41.61 -4.22
C SER A 2 29.32 -40.39 -5.02
N PHE A 3 29.41 -40.53 -6.36
CA PHE A 3 29.68 -39.41 -7.28
C PHE A 3 28.59 -38.32 -7.23
N MET A 4 27.44 -38.61 -6.63
CA MET A 4 26.26 -37.75 -6.64
C MET A 4 26.07 -36.93 -5.35
N ARG A 5 26.86 -37.17 -4.29
CA ARG A 5 26.80 -36.36 -3.06
C ARG A 5 27.79 -35.18 -3.12
N GLY A 6 27.30 -34.00 -2.71
CA GLY A 6 28.06 -32.75 -2.61
C GLY A 6 27.28 -31.58 -3.21
N ASP A 7 27.90 -30.41 -3.20
CA ASP A 7 27.43 -29.26 -3.97
C ASP A 7 27.59 -29.51 -5.49
N PHE A 8 26.96 -28.67 -6.30
CA PHE A 8 26.98 -28.80 -7.75
C PHE A 8 28.41 -28.73 -8.32
N LEU A 9 29.24 -27.81 -7.80
CA LEU A 9 30.62 -27.64 -8.22
C LEU A 9 31.48 -28.88 -7.94
N SER A 10 31.38 -29.47 -6.75
CA SER A 10 32.11 -30.70 -6.41
C SER A 10 31.62 -31.88 -7.23
N ARG A 11 30.31 -31.97 -7.51
CA ARG A 11 29.74 -33.03 -8.34
C ARG A 11 30.21 -32.95 -9.79
N THR A 12 30.16 -31.76 -10.41
CA THR A 12 30.62 -31.60 -11.79
C THR A 12 32.13 -31.79 -11.92
N ARG A 13 32.91 -31.29 -10.95
CA ARG A 13 34.35 -31.56 -10.87
C ARG A 13 34.64 -33.06 -10.82
N LYS A 14 33.90 -33.84 -10.01
CA LYS A 14 34.03 -35.31 -9.96
C LYS A 14 33.67 -35.98 -11.28
N LEU A 15 32.60 -35.55 -11.96
CA LEU A 15 32.15 -36.12 -13.24
C LEU A 15 33.12 -35.81 -14.39
N VAL A 16 33.64 -34.58 -14.45
CA VAL A 16 34.63 -34.16 -15.46
C VAL A 16 35.95 -34.88 -15.22
N LYS A 17 36.41 -34.98 -13.97
CA LYS A 17 37.62 -35.76 -13.62
C LYS A 17 37.44 -37.26 -13.88
N GLY A 18 36.23 -37.79 -13.73
CA GLY A 18 35.88 -39.18 -14.03
C GLY A 18 35.58 -39.45 -15.51
N LEU A 19 35.81 -38.49 -16.42
CA LEU A 19 35.53 -38.58 -17.86
C LEU A 19 34.08 -38.95 -18.23
N ALA A 20 33.15 -38.88 -17.27
CA ALA A 20 31.74 -39.16 -17.50
C ALA A 20 31.02 -38.01 -18.23
N LYS A 21 31.61 -36.81 -18.24
CA LYS A 21 31.08 -35.62 -18.92
C LYS A 21 32.22 -34.73 -19.39
N ALA A 22 32.08 -34.14 -20.58
CA ALA A 22 32.98 -33.10 -21.07
C ALA A 22 32.99 -31.88 -20.13
N GLN A 23 34.14 -31.21 -20.00
CA GLN A 23 34.28 -30.01 -19.18
C GLN A 23 33.33 -28.92 -19.70
N PRO A 24 32.34 -28.48 -18.91
CA PRO A 24 31.48 -27.40 -19.35
C PRO A 24 32.25 -26.08 -19.31
N ALA A 25 31.95 -25.17 -20.24
CA ALA A 25 32.62 -23.88 -20.38
C ALA A 25 32.61 -23.06 -19.08
N TRP A 26 31.55 -23.18 -18.28
CA TRP A 26 31.40 -22.46 -17.01
C TRP A 26 32.25 -23.01 -15.86
N LEU A 27 32.82 -24.23 -15.95
CA LEU A 27 33.52 -24.84 -14.81
C LEU A 27 34.71 -23.99 -14.36
N LYS A 28 35.54 -23.53 -15.31
CA LYS A 28 36.70 -22.69 -15.00
C LYS A 28 36.28 -21.38 -14.33
N ALA A 29 35.24 -20.74 -14.85
CA ALA A 29 34.71 -19.50 -14.30
C ALA A 29 34.17 -19.69 -12.86
N MET A 30 33.47 -20.80 -12.60
CA MET A 30 32.90 -21.07 -11.28
C MET A 30 33.92 -21.59 -10.26
N GLU A 31 35.03 -22.19 -10.71
CA GLU A 31 36.17 -22.50 -9.84
C GLU A 31 36.97 -21.25 -9.48
N GLN A 32 37.08 -20.31 -10.41
CA GLN A 32 37.72 -19.01 -10.18
C GLN A 32 36.86 -18.10 -9.29
N ALA A 33 35.54 -18.15 -9.45
CA ALA A 33 34.57 -17.37 -8.68
C ALA A 33 33.45 -18.28 -8.14
N PRO A 34 33.69 -19.03 -7.06
CA PRO A 34 32.66 -19.84 -6.43
C PRO A 34 31.56 -18.96 -5.82
N PRO A 35 30.31 -19.44 -5.72
CA PRO A 35 29.26 -18.73 -5.01
C PRO A 35 29.66 -18.43 -3.56
N ALA A 36 29.29 -17.25 -3.06
CA ALA A 36 29.50 -16.90 -1.66
C ALA A 36 28.70 -17.86 -0.76
N THR A 37 29.37 -18.43 0.24
CA THR A 37 28.75 -19.29 1.25
C THR A 37 28.64 -18.54 2.57
N PHE A 38 27.44 -18.48 3.13
CA PHE A 38 27.19 -17.91 4.45
C PHE A 38 27.05 -19.01 5.50
N PRO A 39 27.42 -18.76 6.78
CA PRO A 39 27.14 -19.71 7.85
C PRO A 39 25.64 -20.00 7.90
N ARG A 40 25.28 -21.29 8.04
CA ARG A 40 23.87 -21.68 8.15
C ARG A 40 23.30 -21.04 9.41
N SER A 41 22.28 -20.19 9.27
CA SER A 41 21.55 -19.64 10.41
C SER A 41 20.85 -20.78 11.15
N ALA A 42 21.19 -20.98 12.43
CA ALA A 42 20.60 -22.02 13.25
C ALA A 42 19.23 -21.63 13.83
N GLY A 43 18.84 -20.35 13.73
CA GLY A 43 17.71 -19.78 14.45
C GLY A 43 16.70 -19.04 13.56
N LYS A 44 15.62 -18.58 14.20
CA LYS A 44 14.63 -17.70 13.58
C LYS A 44 15.26 -16.35 13.24
N ILE A 45 14.93 -15.80 12.08
CA ILE A 45 15.36 -14.46 11.67
C ILE A 45 14.71 -13.44 12.61
N PRO A 46 15.49 -12.55 13.27
CA PRO A 46 14.93 -11.55 14.17
C PRO A 46 14.06 -10.54 13.39
N THR A 47 12.97 -10.09 14.01
CA THR A 47 12.14 -9.02 13.43
C THR A 47 12.87 -7.70 13.57
N ILE A 48 13.11 -7.01 12.44
CA ILE A 48 13.71 -5.68 12.43
C ILE A 48 12.66 -4.69 12.93
N THR A 49 12.98 -3.97 13.99
CA THR A 49 12.13 -2.91 14.57
C THR A 49 12.92 -1.63 14.67
N LEU A 50 12.30 -0.51 14.32
CA LEU A 50 12.90 0.81 14.41
C LEU A 50 12.30 1.59 15.59
N PRO A 51 13.05 2.51 16.23
CA PRO A 51 12.54 3.33 17.32
C PRO A 51 11.30 4.15 16.92
N GLU A 52 11.21 4.59 15.65
CA GLU A 52 10.08 5.36 15.14
C GLU A 52 8.78 4.55 15.02
N ASP A 53 8.83 3.22 14.95
CA ASP A 53 7.68 2.36 14.65
C ASP A 53 6.52 2.55 15.65
N VAL A 54 6.86 2.84 16.92
CA VAL A 54 5.88 3.11 17.97
C VAL A 54 5.05 4.35 17.63
N TYR A 55 5.70 5.42 17.18
CA TYR A 55 5.05 6.69 16.84
C TYR A 55 4.32 6.62 15.51
N VAL A 56 4.84 5.86 14.54
CA VAL A 56 4.12 5.59 13.28
C VAL A 56 2.78 4.89 13.55
N LYS A 57 2.76 3.89 14.45
CA LYS A 57 1.52 3.22 14.87
C LYS A 57 0.56 4.17 15.58
N LYS A 58 1.06 5.01 16.50
CA LYS A 58 0.26 6.05 17.18
C LYS A 58 -0.34 7.05 16.17
N PHE A 59 0.44 7.46 15.17
CA PHE A 59 0.00 8.36 14.10
C PHE A 59 -1.16 7.77 13.30
N TYR A 60 -1.06 6.51 12.84
CA TYR A 60 -2.14 5.87 12.09
C TYR A 60 -3.38 5.58 12.93
N LYS A 61 -3.23 5.41 14.24
CA LYS A 61 -4.37 5.32 15.17
C LYS A 61 -5.13 6.65 15.25
N LYS A 62 -4.42 7.77 15.25
CA LYS A 62 -5.02 9.12 15.28
C LYS A 62 -5.55 9.57 13.92
N TYR A 63 -4.86 9.23 12.84
CA TYR A 63 -5.17 9.63 11.46
C TYR A 63 -5.30 8.41 10.54
N PRO A 64 -6.39 7.63 10.63
CA PRO A 64 -6.57 6.44 9.79
C PRO A 64 -6.61 6.80 8.29
N GLU A 65 -7.21 7.93 7.94
CA GLU A 65 -7.32 8.45 6.57
C GLU A 65 -5.96 8.82 5.94
N SER A 66 -4.89 8.98 6.74
CA SER A 66 -3.56 9.28 6.18
C SER A 66 -3.03 8.15 5.30
N LYS A 67 -3.47 6.91 5.50
CA LYS A 67 -3.06 5.76 4.69
C LYS A 67 -3.46 5.91 3.22
N SER A 68 -4.60 6.54 2.95
CA SER A 68 -5.11 6.78 1.60
C SER A 68 -4.62 8.12 1.05
N HIS A 69 -4.61 9.16 1.89
CA HIS A 69 -4.15 10.48 1.51
C HIS A 69 -2.67 10.55 1.15
N ASP A 70 -1.83 9.88 1.95
CA ASP A 70 -0.38 9.97 1.90
C ASP A 70 0.23 8.58 1.64
N ALA A 71 -0.13 8.01 0.49
CA ALA A 71 0.36 6.69 0.08
C ALA A 71 1.90 6.63 0.04
N ILE A 72 2.46 5.53 0.56
CA ILE A 72 3.91 5.30 0.58
C ILE A 72 4.39 5.09 -0.87
N LYS A 73 5.07 6.10 -1.41
CA LYS A 73 5.70 6.03 -2.73
C LYS A 73 7.10 5.46 -2.55
N PHE A 74 7.30 4.20 -2.91
CA PHE A 74 8.62 3.52 -2.80
C PHE A 74 9.74 4.23 -3.57
N HIS A 75 9.41 4.98 -4.61
CA HIS A 75 10.37 5.73 -5.43
C HIS A 75 10.53 7.20 -4.98
N ALA A 76 9.80 7.66 -3.97
CA ALA A 76 9.92 9.04 -3.49
C ALA A 76 11.12 9.14 -2.53
N PHE A 77 11.88 10.21 -2.68
CA PHE A 77 12.95 10.55 -1.75
C PHE A 77 12.38 11.06 -0.41
N ASP A 78 11.27 11.78 -0.48
CA ASP A 78 10.65 12.36 0.70
C ASP A 78 9.93 11.30 1.54
N PRO A 79 10.18 11.26 2.86
CA PRO A 79 9.51 10.32 3.74
C PRO A 79 7.99 10.61 3.83
N PRO A 80 7.16 9.57 4.05
CA PRO A 80 5.74 9.78 4.26
C PRO A 80 5.50 10.60 5.55
N PRO A 81 4.39 11.35 5.65
CA PRO A 81 4.10 12.20 6.82
C PRO A 81 4.10 11.44 8.15
N SER A 82 3.71 10.17 8.16
CA SER A 82 3.79 9.31 9.36
C SER A 82 5.23 9.16 9.86
N ARG A 83 6.20 9.07 8.95
CA ARG A 83 7.62 8.93 9.25
C ARG A 83 8.20 10.29 9.67
N VAL A 84 7.84 11.38 9.00
CA VAL A 84 8.22 12.74 9.41
C VAL A 84 7.78 13.03 10.83
N PHE A 85 6.51 12.75 11.15
CA PHE A 85 5.96 12.87 12.50
C PHE A 85 6.76 12.05 13.51
N ALA A 86 7.03 10.78 13.20
CA ALA A 86 7.72 9.90 14.13
C ALA A 86 9.18 10.31 14.37
N LEU A 87 9.91 10.70 13.32
CA LEU A 87 11.27 11.21 13.42
C LEU A 87 11.31 12.52 14.22
N ARG A 88 10.33 13.41 14.02
CA ARG A 88 10.23 14.66 14.77
C ARG A 88 10.04 14.41 16.26
N VAL A 89 9.19 13.44 16.62
CA VAL A 89 9.02 13.07 18.03
C VAL A 89 10.32 12.55 18.63
N LEU A 90 11.08 11.73 17.89
CA LEU A 90 12.38 11.24 18.35
C LEU A 90 13.41 12.37 18.52
N GLU A 91 13.49 13.29 17.56
CA GLU A 91 14.38 14.46 17.62
C GLU A 91 14.08 15.34 18.85
N LEU A 92 12.80 15.62 19.13
CA LEU A 92 12.40 16.40 20.30
C LEU A 92 12.69 15.66 21.61
N LYS A 93 12.52 14.33 21.63
CA LYS A 93 12.89 13.50 22.79
C LYS A 93 14.39 13.49 23.03
N GLU A 94 15.20 13.49 21.97
CA GLU A 94 16.66 13.60 22.07
C GLU A 94 17.10 14.94 22.68
N GLN A 95 16.34 16.01 22.44
CA GLN A 95 16.52 17.33 23.06
C GLN A 95 16.05 17.39 24.53
N GLY A 96 15.50 16.30 25.09
CA GLY A 96 15.03 16.24 26.47
C GLY A 96 13.57 16.67 26.67
N ILE A 97 12.80 16.87 25.60
CA ILE A 97 11.37 17.19 25.71
C ILE A 97 10.59 15.93 26.10
N SER A 98 9.57 16.08 26.95
CA SER A 98 8.73 14.95 27.34
C SER A 98 7.99 14.34 26.14
N GLU A 99 7.73 13.04 26.16
CA GLU A 99 7.13 12.34 25.03
C GLU A 99 5.77 12.94 24.62
N GLU A 100 4.95 13.33 25.60
CA GLU A 100 3.64 13.92 25.34
C GLU A 100 3.74 15.28 24.66
N GLN A 101 4.66 16.14 25.12
CA GLN A 101 4.91 17.44 24.52
C GLN A 101 5.51 17.29 23.12
N ALA A 102 6.47 16.38 22.93
CA ALA A 102 7.06 16.08 21.63
C ALA A 102 6.01 15.61 20.62
N MET A 103 5.10 14.72 21.05
CA MET A 103 3.97 14.28 20.22
C MET A 103 3.01 15.43 19.87
N ALA A 104 2.72 16.34 20.82
CA ALA A 104 1.85 17.48 20.57
C ALA A 104 2.46 18.47 19.58
N ILE A 105 3.76 18.74 19.67
CA ILE A 105 4.49 19.62 18.74
C ILE A 105 4.48 19.01 17.33
N ALA A 106 4.86 17.74 17.19
CA ALA A 106 4.85 17.05 15.90
C ALA A 106 3.44 16.99 15.28
N ASP A 107 2.40 16.88 16.11
CA ASP A 107 1.01 16.90 15.67
C ASP A 107 0.60 18.27 15.12
N MET A 108 0.99 19.33 15.82
CA MET A 108 0.77 20.70 15.39
C MET A 108 1.47 20.98 14.06
N GLU A 109 2.72 20.55 13.90
CA GLU A 109 3.48 20.66 12.64
C GLU A 109 2.79 19.92 11.49
N TYR A 110 2.33 18.68 11.71
CA TYR A 110 1.58 17.94 10.71
C TYR A 110 0.26 18.64 10.31
N LEU A 111 -0.48 19.19 11.29
CA LEU A 111 -1.74 19.88 11.01
C LEU A 111 -1.52 21.21 10.27
N THR A 112 -0.45 21.94 10.56
CA THR A 112 -0.12 23.18 9.85
C THR A 112 0.25 22.89 8.40
N GLU A 113 1.10 21.88 8.15
CA GLU A 113 1.41 21.40 6.78
C GLU A 113 0.15 20.95 6.03
N LYS A 114 -0.75 20.22 6.72
CA LYS A 114 -2.00 19.79 6.11
C LYS A 114 -2.86 20.97 5.70
N LYS A 115 -2.93 22.01 6.53
CA LYS A 115 -3.67 23.26 6.24
C LYS A 115 -3.02 24.05 5.10
N THR A 116 -1.69 24.17 5.06
CA THR A 116 -1.00 24.89 3.98
C THR A 116 -1.16 24.18 2.64
N LYS A 117 -1.05 22.85 2.59
CA LYS A 117 -1.34 22.04 1.38
C LYS A 117 -2.77 22.25 0.88
N LYS A 118 -3.76 22.32 1.77
CA LYS A 118 -5.16 22.62 1.39
C LYS A 118 -5.30 24.04 0.81
N LYS A 119 -4.69 25.06 1.44
CA LYS A 119 -4.69 26.45 0.94
C LYS A 119 -3.99 26.58 -0.42
N ALA A 120 -2.87 25.87 -0.61
CA ALA A 120 -2.18 25.83 -1.89
C ALA A 120 -3.07 25.20 -2.98
N TYR A 121 -3.76 24.10 -2.66
CA TYR A 121 -4.72 23.48 -3.58
C TYR A 121 -5.90 24.39 -3.94
N THR A 122 -6.49 25.11 -2.99
CA THR A 122 -7.59 26.05 -3.30
C THR A 122 -7.12 27.16 -4.23
N ARG A 123 -5.93 27.72 -4.00
CA ARG A 123 -5.32 28.72 -4.87
C ARG A 123 -5.05 28.18 -6.27
N LEU A 124 -4.48 26.97 -6.38
CA LEU A 124 -4.26 26.31 -7.68
C LEU A 124 -5.58 26.05 -8.42
N LYS A 125 -6.64 25.72 -7.69
CA LYS A 125 -7.98 25.52 -8.26
C LYS A 125 -8.58 26.80 -8.82
N GLU A 126 -8.40 27.93 -8.13
CA GLU A 126 -8.82 29.25 -8.62
C GLU A 126 -8.07 29.65 -9.88
N ILE A 127 -6.74 29.48 -9.88
CA ILE A 127 -5.90 29.74 -11.07
C ILE A 127 -6.33 28.87 -12.25
N ALA A 128 -6.55 27.57 -12.03
CA ALA A 128 -6.98 26.64 -13.08
C ALA A 128 -8.33 27.04 -13.70
N ARG A 129 -9.28 27.50 -12.88
CA ARG A 129 -10.58 28.02 -13.34
C ARG A 129 -10.42 29.26 -14.22
N LEU A 130 -9.60 30.23 -13.79
CA LEU A 130 -9.34 31.45 -14.56
C LEU A 130 -8.64 31.16 -15.90
N GLN A 131 -7.75 30.16 -15.93
CA GLN A 131 -7.03 29.76 -17.14
C GLN A 131 -7.82 28.81 -18.06
N GLY A 132 -9.03 28.38 -17.66
CA GLY A 132 -9.80 27.38 -18.40
C GLY A 132 -9.13 25.99 -18.48
N LYS A 133 -8.18 25.71 -17.58
CA LYS A 133 -7.46 24.43 -17.53
C LYS A 133 -8.21 23.41 -16.67
N ARG A 134 -7.84 22.13 -16.84
CA ARG A 134 -8.32 21.05 -15.96
C ARG A 134 -7.96 21.35 -14.50
N LEU A 135 -8.87 21.01 -13.59
CA LEU A 135 -8.65 21.21 -12.16
C LEU A 135 -7.46 20.37 -11.68
N PRO A 136 -6.64 20.90 -10.74
CA PRO A 136 -5.55 20.13 -10.14
C PRO A 136 -6.11 18.92 -9.37
N GLN A 137 -5.28 17.89 -9.21
CA GLN A 137 -5.63 16.73 -8.40
C GLN A 137 -5.82 17.13 -6.94
N ASN A 138 -6.84 16.57 -6.29
CA ASN A 138 -7.09 16.81 -4.87
C ASN A 138 -5.98 16.17 -4.02
N PRO A 139 -5.28 16.92 -3.15
CA PRO A 139 -4.23 16.38 -2.30
C PRO A 139 -4.75 15.42 -1.20
N TYR A 140 -6.04 15.47 -0.86
CA TYR A 140 -6.65 14.58 0.14
C TYR A 140 -7.87 13.89 -0.47
N PRO A 141 -7.68 12.88 -1.33
CA PRO A 141 -8.76 12.08 -1.86
C PRO A 141 -9.41 11.29 -0.72
N SER A 142 -10.74 11.31 -0.65
CA SER A 142 -11.47 10.44 0.26
C SER A 142 -11.91 9.20 -0.52
N ALA A 143 -11.45 8.03 -0.10
CA ALA A 143 -11.78 6.75 -0.75
C ALA A 143 -13.30 6.58 -0.93
N ILE A 144 -14.09 6.99 0.05
CA ILE A 144 -15.56 6.96 -0.01
C ILE A 144 -16.09 7.78 -1.19
N LYS A 145 -15.57 8.98 -1.45
CA LYS A 145 -16.05 9.82 -2.57
C LYS A 145 -15.59 9.29 -3.92
N GLU A 146 -14.46 8.60 -3.98
CA GLU A 146 -14.00 7.95 -5.22
C GLU A 146 -14.94 6.80 -5.58
N ILE A 147 -15.23 5.92 -4.62
CA ILE A 147 -16.22 4.84 -4.77
C ILE A 147 -17.60 5.42 -5.15
N GLN A 148 -18.07 6.44 -4.44
CA GLN A 148 -19.35 7.09 -4.76
C GLN A 148 -19.36 7.77 -6.14
N ALA A 149 -18.21 8.24 -6.63
CA ALA A 149 -18.11 8.84 -7.96
C ALA A 149 -18.20 7.78 -9.06
N GLU A 150 -17.57 6.62 -8.87
CA GLU A 150 -17.68 5.46 -9.75
C GLU A 150 -19.12 4.91 -9.75
N GLU A 151 -19.73 4.81 -8.58
CA GLU A 151 -21.10 4.30 -8.41
C GLU A 151 -22.17 5.26 -8.94
N ARG A 152 -21.88 6.55 -9.05
CA ARG A 152 -22.86 7.60 -9.43
C ARG A 152 -23.58 7.28 -10.74
N LYS A 153 -22.87 6.68 -11.72
CA LYS A 153 -23.47 6.25 -12.98
C LYS A 153 -24.55 5.19 -12.75
N TYR A 154 -24.21 4.14 -12.00
CA TYR A 154 -25.14 3.03 -11.70
C TYR A 154 -26.27 3.45 -10.77
N VAL A 155 -26.03 4.37 -9.83
CA VAL A 155 -27.08 4.97 -9.00
C VAL A 155 -28.05 5.75 -9.89
N ARG A 156 -27.55 6.55 -10.84
CA ARG A 156 -28.40 7.29 -11.79
C ARG A 156 -29.17 6.34 -12.71
N ASP A 157 -28.51 5.35 -13.29
CA ASP A 157 -29.16 4.39 -14.19
C ASP A 157 -30.28 3.60 -13.49
N ARG A 158 -30.14 3.29 -12.19
CA ARG A 158 -31.20 2.64 -11.40
C ARG A 158 -32.52 3.40 -11.37
N PHE A 159 -32.48 4.74 -11.41
CA PHE A 159 -33.69 5.59 -11.33
C PHE A 159 -34.15 6.14 -12.68
N PHE A 160 -33.25 6.26 -13.67
CA PHE A 160 -33.54 6.96 -14.93
C PHE A 160 -33.42 6.09 -16.18
N ASN A 161 -32.89 4.86 -16.09
CA ASN A 161 -32.83 3.96 -17.24
C ASN A 161 -34.18 3.22 -17.39
N PRO A 162 -34.91 3.41 -18.51
CA PRO A 162 -36.23 2.81 -18.70
C PRO A 162 -36.20 1.28 -18.60
N LYS A 163 -35.15 0.63 -19.13
CA LYS A 163 -35.00 -0.84 -19.05
C LYS A 163 -34.86 -1.33 -17.60
N MET A 164 -34.18 -0.55 -16.75
CA MET A 164 -34.04 -0.89 -15.33
C MET A 164 -35.36 -0.68 -14.59
N LEU A 165 -36.09 0.39 -14.90
CA LEU A 165 -37.41 0.64 -14.34
C LEU A 165 -38.40 -0.47 -14.71
N GLU A 166 -38.42 -0.93 -15.95
CA GLU A 166 -39.23 -2.08 -16.39
C GLU A 166 -38.90 -3.36 -15.62
N ILE A 167 -37.61 -3.64 -15.36
CA ILE A 167 -37.19 -4.79 -14.55
C ILE A 167 -37.68 -4.63 -13.10
N VAL A 168 -37.56 -3.42 -12.53
CA VAL A 168 -38.03 -3.13 -11.16
C VAL A 168 -39.55 -3.24 -11.06
N GLU A 169 -40.30 -2.80 -12.07
CA GLU A 169 -41.75 -2.95 -12.14
C GLU A 169 -42.17 -4.43 -12.25
N LYS A 170 -41.49 -5.21 -13.09
CA LYS A 170 -41.69 -6.67 -13.18
C LYS A 170 -41.44 -7.36 -11.84
N GLN A 171 -40.34 -7.02 -11.16
CA GLN A 171 -40.04 -7.56 -9.82
C GLN A 171 -41.08 -7.17 -8.76
N LYS A 172 -41.60 -5.92 -8.81
CA LYS A 172 -42.69 -5.50 -7.92
C LYS A 172 -43.98 -6.26 -8.21
N ALA A 173 -44.29 -6.52 -9.48
CA ALA A 173 -45.46 -7.31 -9.87
C ALA A 173 -45.33 -8.79 -9.45
N GLU A 174 -44.16 -9.40 -9.66
CA GLU A 174 -43.86 -10.77 -9.20
C GLU A 174 -43.95 -10.89 -7.68
N ALA A 175 -43.36 -9.95 -6.92
CA ALA A 175 -43.44 -9.93 -5.46
C ALA A 175 -44.88 -9.72 -4.94
N ALA A 176 -45.71 -8.95 -5.66
CA ALA A 176 -47.13 -8.81 -5.34
C ALA A 176 -47.90 -10.10 -5.63
N ALA A 177 -47.62 -10.79 -6.75
CA ALA A 177 -48.25 -12.06 -7.10
C ALA A 177 -47.85 -13.19 -6.14
N GLU A 178 -46.59 -13.25 -5.71
CA GLU A 178 -46.14 -14.19 -4.67
C GLU A 178 -46.81 -13.91 -3.32
N ARG A 179 -47.01 -12.64 -2.95
CA ARG A 179 -47.76 -12.29 -1.73
C ARG A 179 -49.22 -12.71 -1.81
N LEU A 180 -49.87 -12.54 -2.96
CA LEU A 180 -51.24 -13.04 -3.16
C LEU A 180 -51.29 -14.57 -3.12
N SER A 181 -50.32 -15.25 -3.74
CA SER A 181 -50.28 -16.71 -3.78
C SER A 181 -49.96 -17.32 -2.41
N ARG A 182 -49.08 -16.70 -1.61
CA ARG A 182 -48.81 -17.12 -0.22
C ARG A 182 -49.88 -16.68 0.77
N GLY A 183 -50.71 -15.70 0.42
CA GLY A 183 -51.85 -15.26 1.24
C GLY A 183 -53.12 -16.08 1.03
N GLY A 184 -53.11 -17.06 0.11
CA GLY A 184 -54.25 -17.90 -0.24
C GLY A 184 -54.32 -19.26 0.46
N ASP A 185 -53.28 -19.67 1.20
CA ASP A 185 -53.30 -20.90 2.01
C ASP A 185 -53.59 -20.54 3.49
N TRP A 186 -54.87 -20.36 3.79
CA TRP A 186 -55.46 -20.55 5.12
C TRP A 186 -56.74 -21.36 4.98
#